data_AF-J0LB62-F1
#
_entry.id   AF-J0LB62-F1
#
_cell.length_a   1.000
_cell.length_b   1.000
_cell.length_c   1.000
_cell.angle_alpha   90.00
_cell.angle_beta   90.00
_cell.angle_gamma   90.00
#
_symmetry.space_group_name_H-M   'P 1'
#
loop_
_entity.id
_entity.type
_entity.pdbx_description
1 polymer ?
#
loop_
_entity_poly.entity_id
_entity_poly.type
_entity_poly.pdbx_seq_one_letter_code
_entity_poly.pdbx_strand_id
1 'polypeptide(L)'
;MQLTISKIFKKNSINFKEEVEISKFPEITSMGVDLKIFDFVIEKEKITYLIEVNFYNSGGSKLNEVARACTDIAPKIDKYDNYKFVWITDGQGWLSAKNKLEEAFNNIPHLYNLNSLESFLQKVKNEI
;
A
#
# COMPACT_ATOMS: atom_id res chain seq x y z
N MET A 1 -6.53 -3.67 -11.03
CA MET A 1 -6.09 -2.52 -10.21
C MET A 1 -4.64 -2.14 -10.49
N GLN A 2 -3.67 -3.06 -10.33
CA GLN A 2 -2.23 -2.77 -10.56
C GLN A 2 -1.95 -2.06 -11.90
N LEU A 3 -2.50 -2.53 -13.03
CA LEU A 3 -2.35 -1.86 -14.33
C LEU A 3 -2.85 -0.40 -14.33
N THR A 4 -3.94 -0.11 -13.62
CA THR A 4 -4.49 1.25 -13.48
C THR A 4 -3.52 2.12 -12.69
N ILE A 5 -3.03 1.62 -11.55
CA ILE A 5 -2.08 2.34 -10.70
C ILE A 5 -0.75 2.59 -11.44
N SER A 6 -0.20 1.58 -12.12
CA SER A 6 1.00 1.69 -12.96
C SER A 6 0.85 2.78 -14.03
N LYS A 7 -0.32 2.85 -14.70
CA LYS A 7 -0.63 3.93 -15.67
C LYS A 7 -0.71 5.31 -15.00
N ILE A 8 -1.32 5.40 -13.82
CA ILE A 8 -1.42 6.66 -13.07
C ILE A 8 -0.05 7.15 -12.63
N PHE A 9 0.80 6.28 -12.08
CA PHE A 9 2.17 6.62 -11.70
C PHE A 9 3.00 7.07 -12.91
N LYS A 10 2.95 6.34 -14.03
CA LYS A 10 3.61 6.72 -15.30
C LYS A 10 3.14 8.09 -15.81
N LYS A 11 1.84 8.34 -15.85
CA LYS A 11 1.25 9.64 -16.27
C LYS A 11 1.73 10.79 -15.38
N ASN A 12 2.06 10.52 -14.13
CA ASN A 12 2.50 11.50 -13.15
C ASN A 12 4.02 11.58 -13.01
N SER A 13 4.78 10.92 -13.89
CA SER A 13 6.25 10.87 -13.85
C SER A 13 6.80 10.39 -12.50
N ILE A 14 6.09 9.46 -11.85
CA ILE A 14 6.58 8.78 -10.65
C ILE A 14 7.36 7.54 -11.09
N ASN A 15 8.61 7.44 -10.64
CA ASN A 15 9.42 6.25 -10.81
C ASN A 15 9.02 5.20 -9.77
N PHE A 16 8.83 3.96 -10.20
CA PHE A 16 8.47 2.85 -9.34
C PHE A 16 8.99 1.52 -9.89
N LYS A 17 9.09 0.53 -9.01
CA LYS A 17 9.32 -0.88 -9.33
C LYS A 17 8.03 -1.65 -9.11
N GLU A 18 7.81 -2.72 -9.88
CA GLU A 18 6.68 -3.64 -9.74
C GLU A 18 7.17 -4.95 -9.11
N GLU A 19 6.32 -5.61 -8.32
CA GLU A 19 6.55 -6.96 -7.75
C GLU A 19 7.90 -7.10 -7.03
N VAL A 20 8.10 -6.33 -5.95
CA VAL A 20 9.37 -6.30 -5.21
C VAL A 20 9.30 -7.14 -3.94
N GLU A 21 10.16 -8.14 -3.84
CA GLU A 21 10.35 -8.91 -2.62
C GLU A 21 10.92 -8.07 -1.47
N ILE A 22 10.40 -8.28 -0.26
CA ILE A 22 10.91 -7.67 0.97
C ILE A 22 12.39 -8.00 1.23
N SER A 23 12.88 -9.14 0.70
CA SER A 23 14.28 -9.57 0.78
C SER A 23 15.27 -8.54 0.19
N LYS A 24 14.79 -7.61 -0.65
CA LYS A 24 15.58 -6.49 -1.19
C LYS A 24 15.84 -5.38 -0.16
N PHE A 25 15.18 -5.41 0.99
CA PHE A 25 15.29 -4.44 2.08
C PHE A 25 15.73 -5.16 3.37
N PRO A 26 16.99 -5.62 3.45
CA PRO A 26 17.49 -6.42 4.58
C PRO A 26 17.43 -5.70 5.94
N GLU A 27 17.31 -4.38 5.96
CA GLU A 27 17.10 -3.58 7.18
C GLU A 27 15.71 -3.81 7.81
N ILE A 28 14.73 -4.27 7.03
CA ILE A 28 13.38 -4.59 7.52
C ILE A 28 13.36 -6.01 8.10
N THR A 29 13.71 -6.13 9.37
CA THR A 29 13.80 -7.42 10.08
C THR A 29 12.51 -7.88 10.77
N SER A 30 11.45 -7.06 10.74
CA SER A 30 10.17 -7.29 11.44
C SER A 30 9.19 -8.19 10.71
N MET A 31 9.48 -8.56 9.46
CA MET A 31 8.53 -9.27 8.60
C MET A 31 8.54 -10.79 8.81
N GLY A 32 9.42 -11.31 9.68
CA GLY A 32 9.56 -12.75 9.93
C GLY A 32 10.18 -13.48 8.73
N VAL A 33 9.87 -14.76 8.58
CA VAL A 33 10.40 -15.63 7.50
C VAL A 33 9.57 -15.56 6.20
N ASP A 34 8.45 -14.83 6.21
CA ASP A 34 7.58 -14.72 5.04
C ASP A 34 8.21 -13.83 3.96
N LEU A 35 8.36 -14.38 2.76
CA LEU A 35 8.83 -13.68 1.56
C LEU A 35 7.70 -12.82 0.98
N LYS A 36 7.33 -11.74 1.68
CA LYS A 36 6.34 -10.78 1.19
C LYS A 36 6.83 -10.12 -0.10
N ILE A 37 5.97 -10.11 -1.12
CA ILE A 37 6.16 -9.35 -2.37
C ILE A 37 5.19 -8.17 -2.35
N PHE A 38 5.71 -6.96 -2.54
CA PHE A 38 4.92 -5.74 -2.68
C PHE A 38 4.59 -5.47 -4.14
N ASP A 39 3.37 -5.01 -4.39
CA ASP A 39 2.91 -4.69 -5.75
C ASP A 39 3.75 -3.59 -6.39
N PHE A 40 4.06 -2.54 -5.61
CA PHE A 40 4.93 -1.45 -6.05
C PHE A 40 5.88 -0.99 -4.96
N VAL A 41 7.03 -0.47 -5.41
CA VAL A 41 7.95 0.30 -4.57
C VAL A 41 8.27 1.63 -5.23
N ILE A 42 8.17 2.72 -4.46
CA ILE A 42 8.65 4.04 -4.85
C ILE A 42 9.79 4.42 -3.91
N GLU A 43 10.98 4.64 -4.46
CA GLU A 43 12.16 5.08 -3.72
C GLU A 43 12.36 6.59 -3.91
N LYS A 44 12.40 7.32 -2.81
CA LYS A 44 12.81 8.74 -2.72
C LYS A 44 14.11 8.86 -1.95
N GLU A 45 14.67 10.07 -1.85
CA GLU A 45 15.97 10.27 -1.21
C GLU A 45 15.96 9.80 0.25
N LYS A 46 14.85 10.03 0.96
CA LYS A 46 14.73 9.72 2.40
C LYS A 46 13.72 8.63 2.74
N ILE A 47 12.71 8.43 1.88
CA ILE A 47 11.57 7.56 2.16
C ILE A 47 11.41 6.55 1.02
N THR A 48 11.27 5.28 1.38
CA THR A 48 10.85 4.21 0.49
C THR A 48 9.41 3.80 0.81
N TYR A 49 8.54 3.94 -0.17
CA TYR A 49 7.14 3.52 -0.06
C TYR A 49 6.99 2.07 -0.54
N LEU A 50 6.46 1.20 0.33
CA LEU A 50 6.12 -0.18 0.02
C LEU A 50 4.60 -0.28 -0.12
N ILE A 51 4.12 -0.62 -1.32
CA ILE A 51 2.73 -0.39 -1.71
C ILE A 51 2.02 -1.71 -2.04
N GLU A 52 0.85 -1.89 -1.44
CA GLU A 52 -0.12 -2.92 -1.80
C GLU A 52 -1.32 -2.30 -2.49
N VAL A 53 -1.83 -2.95 -3.54
CA VAL A 53 -3.01 -2.50 -4.24
C VAL A 53 -4.04 -3.62 -4.42
N ASN A 54 -5.31 -3.33 -4.16
CA ASN A 54 -6.37 -4.31 -4.42
C ASN A 54 -7.65 -3.65 -4.91
N PHE A 55 -8.55 -4.48 -5.41
CA PHE A 55 -9.86 -4.03 -5.86
C PHE A 55 -10.88 -5.14 -5.67
N TYR A 56 -12.03 -4.80 -5.08
CA TYR A 56 -13.08 -5.77 -4.78
C TYR A 56 -14.42 -5.29 -5.33
N ASN A 57 -14.93 -5.98 -6.36
CA ASN A 57 -16.27 -5.72 -6.90
C ASN A 57 -17.39 -6.25 -6.01
N SER A 58 -17.11 -7.30 -5.23
CA SER A 58 -18.07 -7.96 -4.36
C SER A 58 -17.51 -8.12 -2.95
N GLY A 59 -18.41 -8.29 -1.99
CA GLY A 59 -18.06 -8.65 -0.62
C GLY A 59 -17.41 -10.03 -0.49
N GLY A 60 -17.03 -10.38 0.73
CA GLY A 60 -16.59 -11.74 1.08
C GLY A 60 -15.48 -11.78 2.12
N SER A 61 -15.04 -12.99 2.48
CA SER A 61 -13.95 -13.20 3.44
C SER A 61 -12.62 -12.66 2.95
N LYS A 62 -12.37 -12.69 1.63
CA LYS A 62 -11.06 -12.35 1.05
C LYS A 62 -10.61 -10.92 1.36
N LEU A 63 -11.48 -9.93 1.17
CA LEU A 63 -11.14 -8.53 1.46
C LEU A 63 -10.99 -8.31 2.98
N ASN A 64 -11.72 -9.05 3.82
CA ASN A 64 -11.55 -9.00 5.27
C ASN A 64 -10.20 -9.58 5.72
N GLU A 65 -9.72 -10.61 5.04
CA GLU A 65 -8.37 -11.18 5.25
C GLU A 65 -7.30 -10.18 4.82
N VAL A 66 -7.48 -9.54 3.66
CA VAL A 66 -6.52 -8.56 3.17
C VAL A 66 -6.47 -7.31 4.06
N ALA A 67 -7.62 -6.80 4.53
CA ALA A 67 -7.65 -5.70 5.48
C ALA A 67 -6.86 -6.02 6.76
N ARG A 68 -7.03 -7.24 7.30
CA ARG A 68 -6.26 -7.72 8.46
C ARG A 68 -4.76 -7.80 8.15
N ALA A 69 -4.39 -8.45 7.05
CA ALA A 69 -2.99 -8.59 6.65
C ALA A 69 -2.30 -7.22 6.46
N CYS A 70 -2.96 -6.27 5.82
CA CYS A 70 -2.43 -4.91 5.66
C CYS A 70 -2.31 -4.18 7.01
N THR A 71 -3.29 -4.36 7.91
CA THR A 71 -3.25 -3.79 9.27
C THR A 71 -2.10 -4.37 10.09
N ASP A 72 -1.78 -5.65 9.92
CA ASP A 72 -0.68 -6.31 10.62
C ASP A 72 0.70 -5.92 10.06
N ILE A 73 0.79 -5.65 8.76
CA ILE A 73 2.05 -5.29 8.08
C ILE A 73 2.41 -3.82 8.29
N ALA A 74 1.43 -2.91 8.27
CA ALA A 74 1.67 -1.47 8.40
C ALA A 74 2.63 -1.09 9.56
N PRO A 75 2.36 -1.47 10.84
CA PRO A 75 3.26 -1.11 11.95
C PRO A 75 4.62 -1.81 11.88
N LYS A 76 4.72 -2.96 11.19
CA LYS A 76 6.00 -3.66 11.00
C LYS A 76 6.93 -2.90 10.06
N ILE A 77 6.38 -2.15 9.10
CA ILE A 77 7.12 -1.33 8.15
C ILE A 77 7.29 0.09 8.67
N ASP A 78 6.22 0.71 9.19
CA ASP A 78 6.20 2.13 9.55
C ASP A 78 7.08 2.47 10.77
N LYS A 79 7.51 1.46 11.52
CA LYS A 79 8.47 1.63 12.63
C LYS A 79 9.89 2.01 12.17
N TYR A 80 10.21 1.89 10.88
CA TYR A 80 11.47 2.37 10.33
C TYR A 80 11.25 3.74 9.70
N ASP A 81 12.05 4.72 10.10
CA ASP A 81 11.83 6.11 9.71
C ASP A 81 11.88 6.32 8.19
N ASN A 82 12.75 5.58 7.50
CA ASN A 82 12.95 5.63 6.05
C ASN A 82 11.97 4.77 5.24
N TYR A 83 10.97 4.13 5.89
CA TYR A 83 9.96 3.33 5.20
C TYR A 83 8.54 3.76 5.54
N LYS A 84 7.66 3.60 4.56
CA LYS A 84 6.23 3.83 4.70
C LYS A 84 5.45 2.74 3.97
N PHE A 85 4.58 2.03 4.68
CA PHE A 85 3.62 1.14 4.08
C PHE A 85 2.45 1.95 3.51
N VAL A 86 2.04 1.64 2.29
CA VAL A 86 0.90 2.29 1.62
C VAL A 86 -0.06 1.23 1.13
N TRP A 87 -1.35 1.42 1.42
CA TRP A 87 -2.39 0.54 0.94
C TRP A 87 -3.38 1.28 0.05
N ILE A 88 -3.48 0.88 -1.22
CA ILE A 88 -4.39 1.48 -2.18
C ILE A 88 -5.50 0.48 -2.50
N THR A 89 -6.73 0.77 -2.09
CA THR A 89 -7.85 -0.15 -2.27
C THR A 89 -9.11 0.57 -2.72
N ASP A 90 -9.90 -0.08 -3.57
CA ASP A 90 -11.15 0.48 -4.11
C ASP A 90 -12.15 -0.65 -4.44
N GLY A 91 -13.36 -0.29 -4.85
CA GLY A 91 -14.42 -1.19 -5.29
C GLY A 91 -15.60 -1.29 -4.33
N GLN A 92 -16.76 -1.62 -4.91
CA GLN A 92 -18.04 -1.66 -4.19
C GLN A 92 -18.13 -2.76 -3.13
N GLY A 93 -17.28 -3.79 -3.20
CA GLY A 93 -17.22 -4.85 -2.20
C GLY A 93 -16.99 -4.32 -0.79
N TRP A 94 -16.27 -3.20 -0.64
CA TRP A 94 -16.05 -2.56 0.65
C TRP A 94 -17.32 -2.02 1.30
N LEU A 95 -18.39 -1.75 0.55
CA LEU A 95 -19.68 -1.35 1.12
C LEU A 95 -20.25 -2.43 2.04
N SER A 96 -20.02 -3.70 1.70
CA SER A 96 -20.45 -4.85 2.51
C SER A 96 -19.51 -5.19 3.67
N ALA A 97 -18.35 -4.53 3.75
CA ALA A 97 -17.30 -4.81 4.73
C ALA A 97 -16.73 -3.52 5.35
N LYS A 98 -17.58 -2.50 5.43
CA LYS A 98 -17.21 -1.15 5.84
C LYS A 98 -16.50 -1.13 7.20
N ASN A 99 -16.99 -1.90 8.17
CA ASN A 99 -16.40 -1.96 9.51
C ASN A 99 -14.93 -2.42 9.49
N LYS A 100 -14.58 -3.35 8.61
CA LYS A 100 -13.19 -3.85 8.49
C LYS A 100 -12.30 -2.88 7.74
N LEU A 101 -12.82 -2.19 6.74
CA LEU A 101 -12.09 -1.11 6.08
C LEU A 101 -11.86 0.06 7.04
N GLU A 102 -12.85 0.41 7.86
CA GLU A 102 -12.77 1.47 8.85
C GLU A 102 -11.73 1.15 9.95
N GLU A 103 -11.72 -0.08 10.45
CA GLU A 103 -10.69 -0.57 11.37
C GLU A 103 -9.28 -0.43 10.76
N ALA A 104 -9.12 -0.84 9.51
CA ALA A 104 -7.84 -0.70 8.82
C ALA A 104 -7.47 0.76 8.56
N PHE A 105 -8.44 1.62 8.21
CA PHE A 105 -8.23 3.05 8.01
C PHE A 105 -7.73 3.75 9.28
N ASN A 106 -8.21 3.34 10.45
CA ASN A 106 -7.78 3.90 11.73
C ASN A 106 -6.34 3.47 12.11
N ASN A 107 -5.84 2.36 11.55
CA ASN A 107 -4.54 1.79 11.91
C ASN A 107 -3.46 1.95 10.83
N ILE A 108 -3.83 2.21 9.58
CA ILE A 108 -2.92 2.34 8.44
C ILE A 108 -2.86 3.81 8.03
N PRO A 109 -1.78 4.55 8.36
CA PRO A 109 -1.68 6.00 8.10
C PRO A 109 -1.79 6.39 6.63
N HIS A 110 -1.48 5.45 5.73
CA HIS A 110 -1.38 5.69 4.28
C HIS A 110 -2.30 4.74 3.52
N LEU A 111 -3.60 4.85 3.80
CA LEU A 111 -4.67 4.15 3.09
C LEU A 111 -5.33 5.10 2.08
N TYR A 112 -5.32 4.73 0.80
CA TYR A 112 -5.91 5.52 -0.28
C TYR A 112 -6.90 4.70 -1.12
N ASN A 113 -7.83 5.39 -1.75
CA ASN A 113 -8.63 4.87 -2.86
C ASN A 113 -8.34 5.69 -4.12
N LEU A 114 -9.00 5.41 -5.26
CA LEU A 114 -8.73 6.15 -6.49
C LEU A 114 -9.07 7.65 -6.39
N ASN A 115 -10.03 8.02 -5.54
CA ASN A 115 -10.39 9.42 -5.31
C ASN A 115 -9.35 10.16 -4.45
N SER A 116 -8.76 9.49 -3.46
CA SER A 116 -7.74 10.11 -2.60
C SER A 116 -6.31 9.92 -3.14
N LEU A 117 -6.11 9.14 -4.20
CA LEU A 117 -4.79 8.82 -4.74
C LEU A 117 -4.01 10.07 -5.16
N GLU A 118 -4.66 11.11 -5.68
CA GLU A 118 -4.00 12.36 -6.05
C GLU A 118 -3.21 12.98 -4.89
N SER A 119 -3.76 12.92 -3.67
CA SER A 119 -3.07 13.43 -2.48
C SER A 119 -1.76 12.68 -2.20
N PHE A 120 -1.75 11.36 -2.39
CA PHE A 120 -0.54 10.53 -2.28
C PHE A 120 0.49 10.91 -3.34
N LEU A 121 0.05 11.09 -4.60
CA LEU A 121 0.96 11.47 -5.70
C LEU A 121 1.63 12.81 -5.43
N GLN A 122 0.88 13.79 -4.90
CA GLN A 122 1.45 15.09 -4.53
C GLN A 122 2.45 14.98 -3.38
N LYS A 123 2.14 14.17 -2.36
CA LYS A 123 3.07 13.87 -1.26
C LYS A 123 4.39 13.32 -1.80
N VAL A 124 4.33 12.28 -2.64
CA VAL A 124 5.50 11.65 -3.24
C VAL A 124 6.30 12.64 -4.11
N LYS A 125 5.64 13.53 -4.84
CA LYS A 125 6.34 14.53 -5.69
C LYS A 125 7.05 15.61 -4.88
N ASN A 126 6.48 16.02 -3.75
CA ASN A 126 7.02 17.07 -2.90
C ASN A 126 8.13 16.56 -1.96
N GLU A 127 8.26 15.24 -1.83
CA GLU A 127 9.36 14.62 -1.11
C GLU A 127 10.62 14.66 -1.97
N ILE A 128 11.58 15.46 -1.49
CA ILE A 128 12.94 15.59 -2.02
C ILE A 128 13.74 14.40 -1.47
#